data_AF-A0A0C9UX66-F1
#
_entry.id   AF-A0A0C9UX66-F1
#
_cell.length_a   1.000
_cell.length_b   1.000
_cell.length_c   1.000
_cell.angle_alpha   90.00
_cell.angle_beta   90.00
_cell.angle_gamma   90.00
#
_symmetry.space_group_name_H-M   'P 1'
#
loop_
_entity.id
_entity.type
_entity.pdbx_description
1 polymer ?
#
loop_
_entity_poly.entity_id
_entity_poly.type
_entity_poly.pdbx_seq_one_letter_code
_entity_poly.pdbx_strand_id
1 'polypeptide(L)'
;MSFRLARSVLGRPLGRPVHLPSRPLSTRASIGPTSAAKKVAYGSLLATGTTIFLVYYFDSRSAIHQYVFPPILRYVVDAETGHKLAVKVLRSGWAPKDVGKDDERLAVELWGTQLSNPIGLAAGFDKDGEAIDGLFDLGFGWVEVGSVTPKPQVVYAPIQVFDCLMSYH
;
A
#
# COMPACT_ATOMS: atom_id res chain seq x y z
N MET A 1 -92.40 23.44 -60.08
CA MET A 1 -91.00 23.00 -59.87
C MET A 1 -90.12 24.25 -59.92
N SER A 2 -89.80 24.82 -58.75
CA SER A 2 -88.43 24.95 -58.18
C SER A 2 -87.54 25.99 -58.89
N PHE A 3 -86.85 26.94 -58.25
CA PHE A 3 -86.64 27.29 -56.85
C PHE A 3 -86.03 28.72 -56.81
N ARG A 4 -86.59 29.58 -55.95
CA ARG A 4 -85.99 30.59 -55.04
C ARG A 4 -85.00 31.69 -55.49
N LEU A 5 -85.41 32.91 -55.12
CA LEU A 5 -84.71 34.18 -54.90
C LEU A 5 -83.57 34.16 -53.85
N ALA A 6 -82.74 35.21 -53.94
CA ALA A 6 -82.22 36.07 -52.86
C ALA A 6 -80.71 36.04 -52.54
N ARG A 7 -80.18 37.27 -52.55
CA ARG A 7 -78.89 37.78 -52.06
C ARG A 7 -78.77 37.72 -50.53
N SER A 8 -77.52 37.92 -50.09
CA SER A 8 -77.07 38.24 -48.73
C SER A 8 -77.00 37.03 -47.81
N VAL A 9 -76.03 36.85 -46.92
CA VAL A 9 -75.29 37.80 -46.07
C VAL A 9 -73.98 37.11 -45.66
N LEU A 10 -73.08 37.91 -45.07
CA LEU A 10 -72.19 37.56 -43.96
C LEU A 10 -70.77 37.12 -44.32
N GLY A 11 -69.85 38.01 -43.95
CA GLY A 11 -68.41 37.82 -44.00
C GLY A 11 -67.95 36.56 -43.30
N ARG A 12 -66.86 36.00 -43.81
CA ARG A 12 -66.10 34.96 -43.13
C ARG A 12 -64.88 35.57 -42.47
N PRO A 13 -64.56 35.11 -41.25
CA PRO A 13 -63.63 35.79 -40.36
C PRO A 13 -62.18 35.55 -40.77
N LEU A 14 -61.33 36.45 -40.28
CA LEU A 14 -59.88 36.40 -40.26
C LEU A 14 -59.35 34.98 -40.08
N GLY A 15 -58.45 34.56 -40.98
CA GLY A 15 -57.73 33.30 -40.87
C GLY A 15 -57.10 33.17 -39.49
N ARG A 16 -57.45 32.11 -38.76
CA ARG A 16 -56.80 31.73 -37.50
C ARG A 16 -55.33 31.45 -37.81
N PRO A 17 -54.36 32.03 -37.09
CA PRO A 17 -52.98 31.60 -37.19
C PRO A 17 -52.91 30.13 -36.76
N VAL A 18 -52.41 29.28 -37.65
CA VAL A 18 -52.12 27.87 -37.36
C VAL A 18 -50.94 27.86 -36.39
N HIS A 19 -51.21 27.64 -35.10
CA HIS A 19 -50.16 27.31 -34.14
C HIS A 19 -49.64 25.90 -34.48
N LEU A 20 -48.55 25.83 -35.23
CA LEU A 20 -47.75 24.62 -35.33
C LEU A 20 -47.08 24.37 -33.96
N PRO A 21 -47.28 23.20 -33.32
CA PRO A 21 -46.59 22.91 -32.08
C PRO A 21 -45.09 22.76 -32.38
N SER A 22 -44.30 23.75 -31.97
CA SER A 22 -42.85 23.65 -31.93
C SER A 22 -42.50 22.62 -30.87
N ARG A 23 -42.24 21.37 -31.26
CA ARG A 23 -41.70 20.37 -30.33
C ARG A 23 -40.29 20.83 -29.93
N PRO A 24 -39.99 21.15 -28.65
CA PRO A 24 -38.62 21.33 -28.24
C PRO A 24 -37.96 19.95 -28.28
N LEU A 25 -37.20 19.67 -29.33
CA LEU A 25 -36.33 18.50 -29.39
C LEU A 25 -35.09 18.78 -28.53
N SER A 26 -35.28 18.86 -27.22
CA SER A 26 -34.19 18.90 -26.25
C SER A 26 -34.16 17.58 -25.50
N THR A 27 -33.67 16.54 -26.16
CA THR A 27 -33.12 15.38 -25.46
C THR A 27 -31.80 15.83 -24.84
N ARG A 28 -31.87 16.34 -23.60
CA ARG A 28 -30.68 16.52 -22.78
C ARG A 28 -30.12 15.12 -22.53
N ALA A 29 -29.07 14.75 -23.24
CA ALA A 29 -28.33 13.54 -22.94
C ALA A 29 -27.89 13.65 -21.48
N SER A 30 -28.44 12.81 -20.62
CA SER A 30 -27.92 12.68 -19.27
C SER A 30 -26.47 12.27 -19.42
N ILE A 31 -25.54 13.14 -19.02
CA ILE A 31 -24.11 12.82 -18.89
C ILE A 31 -24.00 11.87 -17.69
N GLY A 32 -24.48 10.64 -17.88
CA GLY A 32 -24.18 9.54 -16.99
C GLY A 32 -22.77 9.06 -17.32
N PRO A 33 -21.93 8.73 -16.33
CA PRO A 33 -20.59 8.22 -16.60
C PRO A 33 -20.70 6.98 -17.48
N THR A 34 -20.06 7.03 -18.66
CA THR A 34 -19.99 5.92 -19.61
C THR A 34 -19.33 4.71 -18.95
N SER A 35 -19.58 3.50 -19.46
CA SER A 35 -18.96 2.27 -18.94
C SER A 35 -17.42 2.35 -18.95
N ALA A 36 -16.84 3.11 -19.87
CA ALA A 36 -15.41 3.44 -19.91
C ALA A 36 -14.98 4.33 -18.73
N ALA A 37 -15.73 5.40 -18.41
CA ALA A 37 -15.44 6.26 -17.26
C ALA A 37 -15.51 5.49 -15.94
N LYS A 38 -16.46 4.56 -15.79
CA LYS A 38 -16.55 3.66 -14.63
C LYS A 38 -15.34 2.73 -14.53
N LYS A 39 -14.89 2.12 -15.65
CA LYS A 39 -13.70 1.25 -15.67
C LYS A 39 -12.43 2.00 -15.30
N VAL A 40 -12.27 3.24 -15.78
CA VAL A 40 -11.13 4.09 -15.41
C VAL A 40 -11.19 4.46 -13.93
N ALA A 41 -12.37 4.81 -13.40
CA ALA A 41 -12.53 5.15 -11.98
C ALA A 41 -12.25 3.95 -11.05
N TYR A 42 -12.75 2.76 -11.37
CA TYR A 42 -12.44 1.55 -10.60
C TYR A 42 -10.99 1.13 -10.77
N GLY A 43 -10.44 1.25 -11.99
CA GLY A 43 -9.04 0.95 -12.28
C GLY A 43 -8.08 1.85 -11.50
N SER A 44 -8.36 3.15 -11.43
CA SER A 44 -7.55 4.09 -10.65
C SER A 44 -7.66 3.83 -9.15
N LEU A 45 -8.86 3.56 -8.63
CA LEU A 45 -9.05 3.22 -7.21
C LEU A 45 -8.26 1.97 -6.82
N LEU A 46 -8.31 0.92 -7.64
CA LEU A 46 -7.55 -0.31 -7.40
C LEU A 46 -6.05 -0.08 -7.52
N ALA A 47 -5.61 0.69 -8.52
CA ALA A 47 -4.19 1.01 -8.69
C ALA A 47 -3.65 1.80 -7.48
N THR A 48 -4.32 2.89 -7.09
CA THR A 48 -3.92 3.70 -5.93
C THR A 48 -4.00 2.90 -4.63
N GLY A 49 -5.06 2.10 -4.44
CA GLY A 49 -5.18 1.22 -3.28
C GLY A 49 -4.05 0.19 -3.20
N THR A 50 -3.70 -0.43 -4.33
CA THR A 50 -2.59 -1.38 -4.42
C THR A 50 -1.26 -0.70 -4.14
N THR A 51 -1.02 0.50 -4.69
CA THR A 51 0.20 1.26 -4.43
C THR A 51 0.33 1.64 -2.95
N ILE A 52 -0.73 2.20 -2.34
CA ILE A 52 -0.73 2.55 -0.91
C ILE A 52 -0.50 1.29 -0.06
N PHE A 53 -1.16 0.19 -0.40
CA PHE A 53 -0.99 -1.08 0.29
C PHE A 53 0.43 -1.60 0.20
N LEU A 54 1.06 -1.56 -0.98
CA LEU A 54 2.45 -2.00 -1.15
C LEU A 54 3.42 -1.10 -0.38
N VAL A 55 3.25 0.22 -0.45
CA VAL A 55 4.07 1.17 0.33
C VAL A 55 3.93 0.91 1.83
N TYR A 56 2.71 0.69 2.31
CA TYR A 56 2.46 0.37 3.71
C TYR A 56 2.98 -1.02 4.12
N TYR A 57 2.91 -2.01 3.22
CA TYR A 57 3.43 -3.36 3.47
C TYR A 57 4.96 -3.40 3.50
N PHE A 58 5.63 -2.64 2.64
CA PHE A 58 7.09 -2.58 2.64
C PHE A 58 7.65 -1.65 3.73
N ASP A 59 6.82 -0.92 4.47
CA ASP A 59 7.25 -0.10 5.59
C ASP A 59 7.46 -0.95 6.86
N SER A 60 8.71 -1.02 7.33
CA SER A 60 9.10 -1.73 8.57
C SER A 60 8.33 -1.24 9.80
N ARG A 61 7.92 0.04 9.83
CA ARG A 61 7.19 0.63 10.97
C ARG A 61 5.69 0.36 10.93
N SER A 62 5.18 -0.34 9.92
CA SER A 62 3.76 -0.62 9.82
C SER A 62 3.28 -1.54 10.97
N ALA A 63 2.07 -1.30 11.45
CA ALA A 63 1.47 -2.10 12.51
C ALA A 63 1.38 -3.60 12.14
N ILE A 64 1.38 -3.92 10.85
CA ILE A 64 1.34 -5.30 10.36
C ILE A 64 2.66 -6.02 10.71
N HIS A 65 3.82 -5.40 10.48
CA HIS A 65 5.12 -5.99 10.81
C HIS A 65 5.35 -6.10 12.31
N GLN A 66 4.80 -5.19 13.11
CA GLN A 66 4.96 -5.26 14.56
C GLN A 66 3.98 -6.23 15.24
N TYR A 67 2.71 -6.27 14.80
CA TYR A 67 1.64 -6.97 15.52
C TYR A 67 1.13 -8.24 14.84
N VAL A 68 1.35 -8.42 13.53
CA VAL A 68 0.79 -9.54 12.77
C VAL A 68 1.87 -10.55 12.40
N PHE A 69 3.01 -10.12 11.88
CA PHE A 69 4.08 -11.02 11.45
C PHE A 69 4.74 -11.81 12.60
N PRO A 70 5.17 -11.18 13.72
CA PRO A 70 5.88 -11.89 14.78
C PRO A 70 5.06 -13.02 15.44
N PRO A 71 3.77 -12.86 15.78
CA PRO A 71 3.01 -13.97 16.35
C PRO A 71 2.80 -15.08 15.32
N ILE A 72 2.47 -14.77 14.06
CA ILE A 72 2.28 -15.79 13.02
C ILE A 72 3.56 -16.62 12.82
N LEU A 73 4.71 -15.95 12.71
CA LEU A 73 5.98 -16.64 12.49
C LEU A 73 6.33 -17.57 13.66
N ARG A 74 6.10 -17.13 14.91
CA ARG A 74 6.34 -17.94 16.12
C ARG A 74 5.42 -19.17 16.21
N TYR A 75 4.19 -19.07 15.71
CA TYR A 75 3.27 -20.21 15.70
C TYR A 75 3.59 -21.23 14.61
N VAL A 76 4.16 -20.80 13.48
CA VAL A 76 4.33 -21.65 12.29
C VAL A 76 5.74 -22.23 12.18
N VAL A 77 6.77 -21.56 12.72
CA VAL A 77 8.18 -21.88 12.45
C VAL A 77 8.98 -22.01 13.75
N ASP A 78 9.86 -23.01 13.83
CA ASP A 78 10.85 -23.15 14.90
C ASP A 78 11.86 -21.97 14.89
N ALA A 79 12.41 -21.64 16.05
CA ALA A 79 13.32 -20.50 16.22
C ALA A 79 14.53 -20.53 15.27
N GLU A 80 15.13 -21.70 15.03
CA GLU A 80 16.30 -21.80 14.14
C GLU A 80 15.90 -21.61 12.68
N THR A 81 14.75 -22.17 12.28
CA THR A 81 14.25 -22.04 10.91
C THR A 81 13.76 -20.63 10.62
N GLY A 82 13.12 -19.99 11.60
CA GLY A 82 12.66 -18.59 11.50
C GLY A 82 13.83 -17.63 11.33
N HIS A 83 14.91 -17.85 12.08
CA HIS A 83 16.14 -17.07 11.93
C HIS A 83 16.78 -17.24 10.54
N LYS A 84 16.96 -18.47 10.06
CA LYS A 84 17.49 -18.74 8.71
C LYS A 84 16.63 -18.12 7.61
N LEU A 85 15.30 -18.19 7.77
CA LEU A 85 14.36 -17.56 6.85
C LEU A 85 14.50 -16.03 6.85
N ALA A 86 14.61 -15.42 8.03
CA ALA A 86 14.80 -13.98 8.15
C ALA A 86 16.07 -13.50 7.45
N VAL A 87 17.21 -14.17 7.69
CA VAL A 87 18.48 -13.86 7.00
C VAL A 87 18.33 -14.01 5.48
N LYS A 88 17.65 -15.06 5.00
CA LYS A 88 17.41 -15.27 3.57
C LYS A 88 16.53 -14.19 2.93
N VAL A 89 15.51 -13.70 3.65
CA VAL A 89 14.63 -12.61 3.18
C VAL A 89 15.35 -11.27 3.18
N LEU A 90 16.19 -11.01 4.19
CA LEU A 90 17.03 -9.83 4.23
C LEU A 90 18.05 -9.82 3.09
N ARG A 91 18.72 -10.97 2.86
CA ARG A 91 19.64 -11.15 1.74
C ARG A 91 18.96 -10.97 0.38
N SER A 92 17.70 -11.39 0.23
CA SER A 92 16.99 -11.27 -1.06
C SER A 92 16.50 -9.85 -1.35
N GLY A 93 16.58 -8.92 -0.39
CA GLY A 93 16.08 -7.55 -0.54
C GLY A 93 14.55 -7.43 -0.49
N TRP A 94 13.85 -8.50 -0.11
CA TRP A 94 12.39 -8.50 0.10
C TRP A 94 12.01 -8.15 1.53
N ALA A 95 12.99 -7.76 2.34
CA ALA A 95 12.73 -7.27 3.68
C ALA A 95 12.00 -5.92 3.65
N PRO A 96 11.17 -5.65 4.67
CA PRO A 96 10.63 -4.32 4.90
C PRO A 96 11.76 -3.30 5.04
N LYS A 97 11.51 -2.06 4.59
CA LYS A 97 12.44 -0.94 4.70
C LYS A 97 11.88 0.11 5.65
N ASP A 98 12.72 0.68 6.50
CA ASP A 98 12.36 1.88 7.25
C ASP A 98 12.51 3.09 6.33
N VAL A 99 11.37 3.61 5.87
CA VAL A 99 11.29 4.83 5.06
C VAL A 99 11.12 6.08 5.92
N GLY A 100 11.05 5.93 7.25
CA GLY A 100 10.93 7.03 8.20
C GLY A 100 12.22 7.84 8.30
N LYS A 101 12.09 9.16 8.40
CA LYS A 101 13.23 10.03 8.72
C LYS A 101 13.49 9.95 10.22
N ASP A 102 14.76 9.74 10.60
CA ASP A 102 15.21 9.83 11.99
C ASP A 102 15.13 11.26 12.54
N ASP A 103 14.84 11.39 13.83
CA ASP A 103 14.84 12.68 14.53
C ASP A 103 16.28 13.18 14.68
N GLU A 104 16.52 14.47 14.37
CA GLU A 104 17.84 15.10 14.48
C GLU A 104 18.41 15.05 15.90
N ARG A 105 17.56 14.91 16.92
CA ARG A 105 17.97 14.72 18.32
C ARG A 105 18.68 13.39 18.59
N LEU A 106 18.51 12.41 17.69
CA LEU A 106 19.15 11.09 17.79
C LEU A 106 20.51 11.06 17.09
N ALA A 107 20.89 12.12 16.37
CA ALA A 107 22.18 12.17 15.69
C ALA A 107 23.32 12.15 16.70
N VAL A 108 24.28 11.25 16.50
CA VAL A 108 25.44 11.07 17.39
C VAL A 108 26.73 10.89 16.58
N GLU A 109 27.84 11.37 17.12
CA GLU A 109 29.17 11.13 16.55
C GLU A 109 29.78 9.88 17.21
N LEU A 110 30.04 8.84 16.41
CA LEU A 110 30.70 7.61 16.82
C LEU A 110 31.93 7.38 15.93
N TRP A 111 33.10 7.22 16.56
CA TRP A 111 34.39 7.00 15.87
C TRP A 111 34.71 8.04 14.76
N GLY A 112 34.34 9.30 14.97
CA GLY A 112 34.54 10.38 13.99
C GLY A 112 33.57 10.33 12.81
N THR A 113 32.55 9.48 12.86
CA THR A 113 31.47 9.38 11.86
C THR A 113 30.15 9.85 12.48
N GLN A 114 29.43 10.71 11.77
CA GLN A 114 28.10 11.17 12.17
C GLN A 114 27.07 10.09 11.81
N LEU A 115 26.40 9.52 12.80
CA LEU A 115 25.28 8.59 12.64
C LEU A 115 23.95 9.33 12.79
N SER A 116 22.95 8.95 11.99
CA SER A 116 21.59 9.52 12.09
C SER A 116 20.86 9.07 13.35
N ASN A 117 21.12 7.85 13.79
CA ASN A 117 20.58 7.27 15.01
C ASN A 117 21.65 6.45 15.75
N PRO A 118 21.54 6.30 17.08
CA PRO A 118 22.52 5.54 17.88
C PRO A 118 22.19 4.04 17.93
N ILE A 119 21.11 3.60 17.27
CA ILE A 119 20.58 2.24 17.39
C ILE A 119 21.32 1.32 16.43
N GLY A 120 21.90 0.25 16.95
CA GLY A 120 22.60 -0.73 16.14
C GLY A 120 22.27 -2.16 16.49
N LEU A 121 22.64 -3.05 15.58
CA LEU A 121 22.45 -4.48 15.72
C LEU A 121 23.74 -5.14 16.23
N ALA A 122 23.63 -5.88 17.33
CA ALA A 122 24.76 -6.59 17.94
C ALA A 122 25.20 -7.81 17.11
N ALA A 123 26.46 -8.21 17.30
CA ALA A 123 27.00 -9.43 16.70
C ALA A 123 26.20 -10.68 17.08
N GLY A 124 26.26 -11.68 16.21
CA GLY A 124 25.60 -12.96 16.38
C GLY A 124 24.27 -13.10 15.63
N PHE A 125 23.70 -11.99 15.13
CA PHE A 125 22.54 -12.03 14.25
C PHE A 125 22.92 -12.49 12.84
N ASP A 126 23.91 -11.87 12.22
CA ASP A 126 24.42 -12.28 10.90
C ASP A 126 25.88 -12.73 11.04
N LYS A 127 26.08 -14.04 11.15
CA LYS A 127 27.40 -14.64 11.37
C LYS A 127 28.28 -14.57 10.13
N ASP A 128 27.66 -14.60 8.96
CA ASP A 128 28.32 -14.70 7.67
C ASP A 128 28.33 -13.36 6.91
N GLY A 129 27.60 -12.34 7.41
CA GLY A 129 27.52 -11.01 6.81
C GLY A 129 26.74 -10.98 5.51
N GLU A 130 25.81 -11.92 5.31
CA GLU A 130 25.06 -12.06 4.05
C GLU A 130 23.88 -11.09 3.90
N ALA A 131 23.46 -10.45 4.99
CA ALA A 131 22.23 -9.66 5.08
C ALA A 131 22.47 -8.20 5.48
N ILE A 132 23.73 -7.72 5.40
CA ILE A 132 24.14 -6.38 5.84
C ILE A 132 23.28 -5.27 5.24
N ASP A 133 23.09 -5.26 3.92
CA ASP A 133 22.30 -4.23 3.23
C ASP A 133 20.83 -4.24 3.69
N GLY A 134 20.25 -5.42 3.84
CA GLY A 134 18.88 -5.59 4.35
C GLY A 134 18.73 -5.15 5.80
N LEU A 135 19.79 -5.26 6.61
CA LEU A 135 19.80 -4.78 7.99
C LEU A 135 19.85 -3.26 8.04
N PHE A 136 20.66 -2.60 7.21
CA PHE A 136 20.63 -1.13 7.12
C PHE A 136 19.30 -0.62 6.58
N ASP A 137 18.70 -1.32 5.62
CA ASP A 137 17.36 -1.01 5.11
C ASP A 137 16.27 -1.04 6.20
N LEU A 138 16.44 -1.81 7.28
CA LEU A 138 15.52 -1.82 8.43
C LEU A 138 15.64 -0.58 9.33
N GLY A 139 16.63 0.29 9.12
CA GLY A 139 16.82 1.53 9.86
C GLY A 139 17.89 1.50 10.96
N PHE A 140 18.75 0.47 11.01
CA PHE A 140 19.87 0.45 11.96
C PHE A 140 20.97 1.43 11.55
N GLY A 141 21.48 2.24 12.49
CA GLY A 141 22.58 3.18 12.25
C GLY A 141 23.96 2.51 12.18
N TRP A 142 24.12 1.33 12.79
CA TRP A 142 25.32 0.49 12.67
C TRP A 142 25.00 -0.99 12.87
N VAL A 143 25.79 -1.87 12.28
CA VAL A 143 25.62 -3.33 12.36
C VAL A 143 26.97 -3.97 12.67
N GLU A 144 27.02 -4.79 13.71
CA GLU A 144 28.18 -5.60 14.03
C GLU A 144 28.06 -6.99 13.42
N VAL A 145 28.94 -7.31 12.47
CA VAL A 145 28.98 -8.64 11.82
C VAL A 145 29.85 -9.57 12.65
N GLY A 146 29.35 -10.77 12.96
CA GLY A 146 30.14 -11.77 13.70
C GLY A 146 29.30 -12.85 14.40
N SER A 147 29.92 -13.84 15.03
CA SER A 147 31.36 -14.02 15.27
C SER A 147 32.08 -14.74 14.11
N VAL A 148 32.95 -14.03 13.39
CA VAL A 148 33.79 -14.65 12.35
C VAL A 148 34.92 -15.42 13.05
N THR A 149 34.75 -16.73 13.24
CA THR A 149 35.82 -17.61 13.73
C THR A 149 36.71 -18.05 12.55
N PRO A 150 38.05 -17.93 12.64
CA PRO A 150 38.97 -18.33 11.56
C PRO A 150 38.88 -19.80 11.12
N LYS A 151 38.24 -20.65 11.95
CA LYS A 151 37.92 -22.04 11.64
C LYS A 151 36.40 -22.24 11.74
N PRO A 152 35.78 -23.00 10.82
CA PRO A 152 34.38 -23.37 10.96
C PRO A 152 34.19 -24.21 12.24
N GLN A 153 33.37 -23.73 13.16
CA GLN A 153 32.99 -24.47 14.36
C GLN A 153 31.77 -25.35 14.07
N VAL A 154 31.83 -26.60 14.51
CA VAL A 154 30.69 -27.51 14.48
C VAL A 154 29.74 -27.07 15.59
N VAL A 155 28.52 -26.66 15.24
CA VAL A 155 27.50 -26.27 16.22
C VAL A 155 27.00 -27.53 16.92
N TYR A 156 27.35 -27.70 18.21
CA TYR A 156 26.78 -28.74 19.04
C TYR A 156 25.46 -28.24 19.66
N ALA A 157 24.34 -28.73 19.12
CA ALA A 157 22.94 -28.58 19.57
C ALA A 157 22.33 -27.15 19.58
N PRO A 158 21.04 -27.00 19.19
CA PRO A 158 20.36 -25.71 19.24
C PRO A 158 20.05 -25.33 20.69
N ILE A 159 20.77 -24.34 21.22
CA ILE A 159 20.38 -23.66 22.46
C ILE A 159 19.20 -22.76 22.12
N GLN A 160 18.00 -23.15 22.58
CA GLN A 160 16.79 -22.36 22.42
C GLN A 160 16.82 -21.16 23.39
N VAL A 161 17.13 -19.98 22.86
CA VAL A 161 17.23 -18.71 23.63
C VAL A 161 15.84 -18.16 24.06
N PHE A 162 14.75 -18.90 23.83
CA PHE A 162 13.38 -18.38 23.96
C PHE A 162 12.60 -18.82 25.20
N ASP A 163 13.25 -19.24 26.28
CA ASP A 163 12.58 -19.61 27.53
C ASP A 163 12.80 -18.58 28.66
N CYS A 164 12.31 -17.36 28.45
CA CYS A 164 12.11 -16.42 29.56
C CYS A 164 10.77 -15.67 29.50
N LEU A 165 10.13 -15.54 28.33
CA LEU A 165 8.86 -14.80 28.20
C LEU A 165 7.60 -15.65 28.37
N MET A 166 7.69 -16.99 28.41
CA MET A 166 6.52 -17.87 28.61
C MET A 166 6.28 -18.27 30.06
N SER A 167 7.11 -17.81 31.01
CA SER A 167 6.95 -18.16 32.44
C SER A 167 6.18 -17.11 33.25
N TYR A 168 5.59 -16.08 32.62
CA TYR A 168 4.84 -15.00 33.27
C TYR A 168 3.34 -15.04 32.94
N HIS A 169 2.76 -16.24 32.84
CA HIS A 169 1.31 -16.43 32.86
C HIS A 169 0.93 -17.69 33.65
#